data_AF-A0A9P9GUQ5-F1
#
_entry.id   AF-A0A9P9GUQ5-F1
#
_cell.length_a   1.000
_cell.length_b   1.000
_cell.length_c   1.000
_cell.angle_alpha   90.00
_cell.angle_beta   90.00
_cell.angle_gamma   90.00
#
_symmetry.space_group_name_H-M   'P 1'
#
loop_
_entity.id
_entity.type
_entity.pdbx_description
1 polymer ?
#
loop_
_entity_poly.entity_id
_entity_poly.type
_entity_poly.pdbx_seq_one_letter_code
_entity_poly.pdbx_strand_id
1 'polypeptide(L)'
;MTAAAYAKDILSRIPPNKIEAQRKIVDVLLDLKDDVKHVSKGIDKILHKQHSEEDRDIIQWITAIDYAPQQHDFLKRRQLGIGQWLLECTEFQQWLKDAKRGLFCPGIPGSGKTIITAIVIDHLSTKFQEQSDIGIAFIFCNFRRHHEQTLEDLLAALLKQLTQQQSVVQSGVTELYNSCKKKGGRPSVEKLSTALQCVSALFSRTFLIIDALDKCQTTSGCRNAFLDEMLSLQARCGTNLFMTSHFIPEIAGSLDSQATLEIRPSDDDVRISRWPHVATTRV
;
A
#
# COMPACT_ATOMS: atom_id res chain seq x y z
N MET A 1 47.79 -19.93 -7.73
CA MET A 1 48.95 -19.02 -7.57
C MET A 1 48.72 -17.63 -8.15
N THR A 2 47.77 -17.43 -9.06
CA THR A 2 47.58 -16.16 -9.80
C THR A 2 47.03 -15.00 -8.93
N ALA A 3 46.06 -15.25 -8.05
CA ALA A 3 45.48 -14.21 -7.20
C ALA A 3 46.50 -13.59 -6.21
N ALA A 4 47.41 -14.41 -5.66
CA ALA A 4 48.47 -13.93 -4.76
C ALA A 4 49.52 -13.08 -5.49
N ALA A 5 49.81 -13.39 -6.75
CA ALA A 5 50.70 -12.58 -7.58
C ALA A 5 50.07 -11.22 -7.93
N TYR A 6 48.78 -11.19 -8.28
CA TYR A 6 48.06 -9.94 -8.53
C TYR A 6 47.92 -9.08 -7.28
N ALA A 7 47.62 -9.68 -6.12
CA ALA A 7 47.56 -8.95 -4.86
C ALA A 7 48.92 -8.32 -4.50
N LYS A 8 50.02 -9.04 -4.74
CA LYS A 8 51.38 -8.52 -4.51
C LYS A 8 51.72 -7.34 -5.42
N ASP A 9 51.31 -7.36 -6.69
CA ASP A 9 51.57 -6.26 -7.64
C ASP A 9 50.69 -5.03 -7.38
N ILE A 10 49.50 -5.20 -6.80
CA ILE A 10 48.64 -4.08 -6.37
C ILE A 10 49.19 -3.45 -5.09
N LEU A 11 49.59 -4.27 -4.11
CA LEU A 11 50.14 -3.81 -2.84
C LEU A 11 51.51 -3.13 -2.97
N SER A 12 52.29 -3.43 -4.01
CA SER A 12 53.57 -2.75 -4.27
C SER A 12 53.40 -1.34 -4.87
N ARG A 13 52.24 -1.05 -5.48
CA ARG A 13 51.93 0.25 -6.11
C ARG A 13 51.19 1.21 -5.20
N ILE A 14 50.63 0.73 -4.09
CA ILE A 14 49.93 1.56 -3.11
C ILE A 14 50.82 1.70 -1.86
N PRO A 15 51.37 2.90 -1.60
CA PRO A 15 52.13 3.18 -0.40
C PRO A 15 51.33 2.79 0.87
N PRO A 16 51.93 2.11 1.87
CA PRO A 16 51.23 1.64 3.07
C PRO A 16 50.48 2.76 3.81
N ASN A 17 51.08 3.95 3.87
CA ASN A 17 50.46 5.16 4.44
C ASN A 17 49.18 5.60 3.72
N LYS A 18 49.01 5.28 2.43
CA LYS A 18 47.75 5.51 1.72
C LYS A 18 46.68 4.46 2.05
N ILE A 19 47.05 3.26 2.48
CA ILE A 19 46.10 2.20 2.89
C ILE A 19 45.65 2.44 4.33
N GLU A 20 46.56 2.83 5.22
CA GLU A 20 46.26 3.17 6.61
C GLU A 20 45.39 4.42 6.74
N ALA A 21 45.49 5.36 5.79
CA ALA A 21 44.60 6.52 5.69
C ALA A 21 43.21 6.20 5.11
N GLN A 22 43.01 5.00 4.54
CA GLN A 22 41.73 4.59 3.99
C GLN A 22 40.89 3.92 5.06
N ARG A 23 39.61 4.28 5.09
CA ARG A 23 38.67 3.75 6.06
C ARG A 23 38.44 2.26 5.80
N LYS A 24 38.47 1.43 6.85
CA LYS A 24 38.20 0.00 6.68
C LYS A 24 36.76 -0.18 6.23
N ILE A 25 36.55 -1.08 5.29
CA ILE A 25 35.21 -1.36 4.76
C ILE A 25 34.25 -1.84 5.86
N VAL A 26 34.76 -2.49 6.91
CA VAL A 26 33.96 -2.89 8.08
C VAL A 26 33.41 -1.67 8.82
N ASP A 27 34.19 -0.61 8.97
CA ASP A 27 33.74 0.61 9.67
C ASP A 27 32.70 1.37 8.82
N VAL A 28 32.87 1.38 7.49
CA VAL A 28 31.87 1.92 6.56
C VAL A 28 30.57 1.12 6.61
N LEU A 29 30.64 -0.22 6.71
CA LEU A 29 29.47 -1.08 6.82
C LEU A 29 28.76 -0.96 8.17
N LEU A 30 29.50 -0.69 9.25
CA LEU A 30 28.93 -0.43 10.58
C LEU A 30 28.17 0.91 10.59
N ASP A 31 28.77 1.97 10.02
CA ASP A 31 28.09 3.25 9.84
C ASP A 31 26.82 3.10 9.00
N LEU A 32 26.91 2.43 7.85
CA LEU A 32 25.75 2.18 6.99
C LEU A 32 24.66 1.39 7.72
N LYS A 33 25.01 0.44 8.59
CA LYS A 33 24.04 -0.31 9.39
C LYS A 33 23.33 0.61 10.39
N ASP A 34 24.05 1.55 11.00
CA ASP A 34 23.49 2.48 11.97
C ASP A 34 22.70 3.60 11.29
N ASP A 35 23.11 4.06 10.11
CA ASP A 35 22.35 4.95 9.24
C ASP A 35 21.06 4.27 8.77
N VAL A 36 21.10 3.02 8.33
CA VAL A 36 19.91 2.24 7.95
C VAL A 36 18.96 2.06 9.14
N LYS A 37 19.49 1.84 10.37
CA LYS A 37 18.65 1.82 11.58
C LYS A 37 18.08 3.19 11.91
N HIS A 38 18.84 4.26 11.70
CA HIS A 38 18.37 5.63 11.95
C HIS A 38 17.31 6.06 10.94
N VAL A 39 17.48 5.67 9.68
CA VAL A 39 16.47 5.82 8.62
C VAL A 39 15.27 4.94 8.93
N SER A 40 15.44 3.69 9.37
CA SER A 40 14.31 2.84 9.81
C SER A 40 13.56 3.45 10.99
N LYS A 41 14.26 3.98 12.01
CA LYS A 41 13.64 4.71 13.12
C LYS A 41 13.02 6.04 12.69
N GLY A 42 13.60 6.70 11.70
CA GLY A 42 13.08 7.90 11.07
C GLY A 42 11.79 7.59 10.31
N ILE A 43 11.76 6.47 9.58
CA ILE A 43 10.58 5.91 8.93
C ILE A 43 9.54 5.51 9.98
N ASP A 44 9.91 4.86 11.08
CA ASP A 44 8.99 4.54 12.18
C ASP A 44 8.44 5.82 12.86
N LYS A 45 9.22 6.90 12.92
CA LYS A 45 8.79 8.22 13.39
C LYS A 45 7.94 8.98 12.36
N ILE A 46 8.21 8.81 11.06
CA ILE A 46 7.43 9.39 9.96
C ILE A 46 6.10 8.64 9.81
N LEU A 47 6.08 7.34 10.11
CA LEU A 47 4.87 6.51 10.18
C LEU A 47 4.04 6.74 11.45
N HIS A 48 4.61 7.39 12.47
CA HIS A 48 3.91 7.71 13.71
C HIS A 48 4.00 9.21 14.04
N LYS A 49 2.97 9.97 13.60
CA LYS A 49 2.45 11.04 14.46
C LYS A 49 2.33 10.45 15.88
N GLN A 50 2.88 11.14 16.89
CA GLN A 50 2.88 10.65 18.27
C GLN A 50 1.44 10.61 18.80
N HIS A 51 0.71 9.57 18.42
CA HIS A 51 -0.57 9.20 19.03
C HIS A 51 -0.35 8.98 20.51
N SER A 52 -1.23 9.55 21.32
CA SER A 52 -1.27 9.28 22.76
C SER A 52 -1.50 7.77 22.99
N GLU A 53 -1.25 7.31 24.23
CA GLU A 53 -1.56 5.91 24.58
C GLU A 53 -3.05 5.60 24.37
N GLU A 54 -3.93 6.58 24.67
CA GLU A 54 -5.37 6.47 24.44
C GLU A 54 -5.71 6.34 22.94
N ASP A 55 -5.10 7.16 22.08
CA ASP A 55 -5.29 7.10 20.63
C ASP A 55 -4.90 5.72 20.09
N ARG A 56 -3.78 5.15 20.58
CA ARG A 56 -3.31 3.82 20.17
C ARG A 56 -4.29 2.73 20.58
N ASP A 57 -4.86 2.81 21.79
CA ASP A 57 -5.87 1.88 22.26
C ASP A 57 -7.14 1.94 21.41
N ILE A 58 -7.58 3.14 21.03
CA ILE A 58 -8.75 3.32 20.15
C ILE A 58 -8.46 2.73 18.77
N ILE A 59 -7.32 3.08 18.17
CA ILE A 59 -6.91 2.61 16.84
C ILE A 59 -6.81 1.08 16.80
N GLN A 60 -6.22 0.46 17.83
CA GLN A 60 -6.07 -0.99 17.90
C GLN A 60 -7.41 -1.69 18.15
N TRP A 61 -8.33 -1.04 18.86
CA TRP A 61 -9.68 -1.55 19.10
C TRP A 61 -10.54 -1.60 17.82
N ILE A 62 -10.37 -0.65 16.88
CA ILE A 62 -11.15 -0.61 15.62
C ILE A 62 -11.05 -1.95 14.89
N THR A 63 -9.84 -2.45 14.67
CA THR A 63 -9.59 -3.79 14.14
C THR A 63 -8.14 -4.23 14.36
N ALA A 64 -7.96 -5.54 14.51
CA ALA A 64 -6.63 -6.16 14.50
C ALA A 64 -6.06 -6.32 13.08
N ILE A 65 -6.90 -6.19 12.04
CA ILE A 65 -6.47 -6.36 10.64
C ILE A 65 -5.46 -5.27 10.29
N ASP A 66 -4.40 -5.69 9.60
CA ASP A 66 -3.35 -4.84 9.07
C ASP A 66 -2.90 -5.37 7.71
N TYR A 67 -2.93 -4.50 6.70
CA TYR A 67 -2.53 -4.80 5.32
C TYR A 67 -1.09 -4.34 5.03
N ALA A 68 -0.44 -3.58 5.91
CA ALA A 68 0.92 -3.08 5.71
C ALA A 68 1.96 -4.21 5.50
N PRO A 69 1.90 -5.35 6.24
CA PRO A 69 2.79 -6.48 5.96
C PRO A 69 2.62 -7.05 4.55
N GLN A 70 1.38 -7.12 4.05
CA GLN A 70 1.10 -7.60 2.68
C GLN A 70 1.66 -6.63 1.64
N GLN A 71 1.46 -5.32 1.84
CA GLN A 71 2.02 -4.30 0.97
C GLN A 71 3.55 -4.42 0.87
N HIS A 72 4.23 -4.55 2.01
CA HIS A 72 5.69 -4.73 2.06
C HIS A 72 6.15 -5.98 1.32
N ASP A 73 5.47 -7.10 1.53
CA ASP A 73 5.79 -8.37 0.87
C ASP A 73 5.59 -8.31 -0.64
N PHE A 74 4.55 -7.63 -1.13
CA PHE A 74 4.32 -7.47 -2.56
C PHE A 74 5.34 -6.52 -3.20
N LEU A 75 5.71 -5.43 -2.52
CA LEU A 75 6.78 -4.55 -2.99
C LEU A 75 8.13 -5.24 -3.05
N LYS A 76 8.49 -6.09 -2.07
CA LYS A 76 9.73 -6.87 -2.12
C LYS A 76 9.81 -7.82 -3.31
N ARG A 77 8.66 -8.33 -3.77
CA ARG A 77 8.57 -9.25 -4.92
C ARG A 77 8.57 -8.53 -6.26
N ARG A 78 8.36 -7.20 -6.25
CA ARG A 78 8.40 -6.37 -7.46
C ARG A 78 9.80 -6.43 -8.08
N GLN A 79 9.85 -6.60 -9.39
CA GLN A 79 11.07 -6.32 -10.15
C GLN A 79 11.07 -4.86 -10.59
N LEU A 80 12.23 -4.21 -10.49
CA LEU A 80 12.40 -2.81 -10.90
C LEU A 80 11.98 -2.62 -12.37
N GLY A 81 11.28 -1.53 -12.65
CA GLY A 81 10.75 -1.22 -13.97
C GLY A 81 9.36 -1.78 -14.27
N ILE A 82 8.87 -2.78 -13.52
CA ILE A 82 7.51 -3.29 -13.73
C ILE A 82 6.46 -2.24 -13.36
N GLY A 83 5.41 -2.17 -14.18
CA GLY A 83 4.20 -1.38 -13.92
C GLY A 83 4.35 0.13 -14.12
N GLN A 84 5.49 0.58 -14.65
CA GLN A 84 5.74 1.99 -14.92
C GLN A 84 4.76 2.55 -15.97
N TRP A 85 4.42 1.73 -16.98
CA TRP A 85 3.46 2.09 -18.02
C TRP A 85 2.11 2.55 -17.45
N LEU A 86 1.66 1.94 -16.35
CA LEU A 86 0.40 2.28 -15.71
C LEU A 86 0.48 3.62 -15.00
N LEU A 87 1.61 3.92 -14.36
CA LEU A 87 1.82 5.22 -13.74
C LEU A 87 1.89 6.34 -14.78
N GLU A 88 2.25 6.04 -16.03
CA GLU A 88 2.41 7.05 -17.09
C GLU A 88 1.16 7.20 -17.99
N CYS A 89 0.23 6.25 -17.94
CA CYS A 89 -0.97 6.29 -18.77
C CYS A 89 -1.90 7.47 -18.43
N THR A 90 -2.71 7.87 -19.41
CA THR A 90 -3.57 9.05 -19.29
C THR A 90 -4.65 8.85 -18.24
N GLU A 91 -5.23 7.66 -18.18
CA GLU A 91 -6.29 7.27 -17.25
C GLU A 91 -5.82 7.37 -15.80
N PHE A 92 -4.61 6.86 -15.50
CA PHE A 92 -4.02 6.97 -14.18
C PHE A 92 -3.66 8.41 -13.83
N GLN A 93 -3.05 9.16 -14.75
CA GLN A 93 -2.69 10.56 -14.49
C GLN A 93 -3.92 11.44 -14.26
N GLN A 94 -5.01 11.22 -14.99
CA GLN A 94 -6.29 11.90 -14.75
C GLN A 94 -6.89 11.51 -13.40
N TRP A 95 -6.91 10.22 -13.08
CA TRP A 95 -7.35 9.74 -11.78
C TRP A 95 -6.52 10.33 -10.63
N LEU A 96 -5.21 10.42 -10.78
CA LEU A 96 -4.30 11.01 -9.80
C LEU A 96 -4.49 12.52 -9.67
N LYS A 97 -4.81 13.23 -10.74
CA LYS A 97 -4.97 14.69 -10.74
C LYS A 97 -6.32 15.16 -10.20
N ASP A 98 -7.42 14.52 -10.61
CA ASP A 98 -8.77 15.01 -10.33
C ASP A 98 -9.43 14.30 -9.14
N ALA A 99 -10.05 15.06 -8.23
CA ALA A 99 -10.82 14.50 -7.12
C ALA A 99 -12.06 13.75 -7.60
N LYS A 100 -12.63 12.86 -6.76
CA LYS A 100 -13.87 12.12 -7.04
C LYS A 100 -13.80 11.26 -8.31
N ARG A 101 -12.64 10.68 -8.61
CA ARG A 101 -12.46 9.75 -9.75
C ARG A 101 -12.34 8.31 -9.29
N GLY A 102 -12.86 7.38 -10.08
CA GLY A 102 -12.56 5.96 -9.92
C GLY A 102 -11.83 5.44 -11.14
N LEU A 103 -10.91 4.52 -10.90
CA LEU A 103 -10.17 3.80 -11.92
C LEU A 103 -10.33 2.30 -11.65
N PHE A 104 -11.11 1.66 -12.52
CA PHE A 104 -11.31 0.21 -12.51
C PHE A 104 -10.29 -0.46 -13.42
N CYS A 105 -9.56 -1.43 -12.86
CA CYS A 105 -8.45 -2.09 -13.51
C CYS A 105 -8.72 -3.60 -13.63
N PRO A 106 -9.52 -4.04 -14.62
CA PRO A 106 -9.73 -5.45 -14.88
C PRO A 106 -8.45 -6.09 -15.41
N GLY A 107 -8.29 -7.40 -15.21
CA GLY A 107 -7.19 -8.14 -15.83
C GLY A 107 -7.31 -9.64 -15.66
N ILE A 108 -6.65 -10.39 -16.54
CA ILE A 108 -6.65 -11.86 -16.52
C ILE A 108 -5.90 -12.42 -15.28
N PRO A 109 -6.11 -13.69 -14.89
CA PRO A 109 -5.30 -14.33 -13.86
C PRO A 109 -3.80 -14.25 -14.21
N GLY A 110 -2.97 -13.89 -13.23
CA GLY A 110 -1.53 -13.78 -13.43
C GLY A 110 -1.04 -12.49 -14.12
N SER A 111 -1.92 -11.55 -14.51
CA SER A 111 -1.51 -10.30 -15.16
C SER A 111 -0.76 -9.29 -14.27
N GLY A 112 -0.52 -9.63 -13.00
CA GLY A 112 0.24 -8.77 -12.09
C GLY A 112 -0.59 -7.72 -11.33
N LYS A 113 -1.94 -7.80 -11.35
CA LYS A 113 -2.85 -6.86 -10.65
C LYS A 113 -2.39 -6.49 -9.24
N THR A 114 -2.10 -7.47 -8.39
CA THR A 114 -1.65 -7.22 -7.01
C THR A 114 -0.30 -6.49 -6.92
N ILE A 115 0.64 -6.79 -7.83
CA ILE A 115 1.92 -6.07 -7.90
C ILE A 115 1.70 -4.63 -8.37
N ILE A 116 0.84 -4.42 -9.37
CA ILE A 116 0.42 -3.08 -9.81
C ILE A 116 -0.22 -2.31 -8.66
N THR A 117 -1.15 -2.92 -7.92
CA THR A 117 -1.78 -2.29 -6.75
C THR A 117 -0.74 -1.86 -5.73
N ALA A 118 0.24 -2.72 -5.43
CA ALA A 118 1.33 -2.39 -4.53
C ALA A 118 2.18 -1.21 -5.04
N ILE A 119 2.47 -1.16 -6.36
CA ILE A 119 3.17 -0.04 -7.01
C ILE A 119 2.38 1.27 -6.88
N VAL A 120 1.06 1.23 -7.08
CA VAL A 120 0.20 2.41 -6.94
C VAL A 120 0.24 2.94 -5.50
N ILE A 121 0.11 2.06 -4.51
CA ILE A 121 0.17 2.45 -3.09
C ILE A 121 1.52 3.08 -2.73
N ASP A 122 2.63 2.50 -3.21
CA ASP A 122 3.99 3.00 -3.02
C ASP A 122 4.20 4.37 -3.70
N HIS A 123 3.69 4.52 -4.92
CA HIS A 123 3.74 5.77 -5.67
C HIS A 123 2.98 6.89 -4.93
N LEU A 124 1.76 6.62 -4.47
CA LEU A 124 0.95 7.60 -3.72
C LEU A 124 1.62 7.98 -2.40
N SER A 125 2.08 6.98 -1.63
CA SER A 125 2.77 7.20 -0.36
C SER A 125 4.01 8.07 -0.55
N THR A 126 4.81 7.81 -1.57
CA THR A 126 6.01 8.61 -1.89
C THR A 126 5.67 10.01 -2.36
N LYS A 127 4.69 10.14 -3.28
CA LYS A 127 4.30 11.42 -3.87
C LYS A 127 3.72 12.39 -2.83
N PHE A 128 2.96 11.87 -1.87
CA PHE A 128 2.23 12.65 -0.88
C PHE A 128 2.83 12.56 0.54
N GLN A 129 4.05 12.05 0.69
CA GLN A 129 4.68 11.81 2.00
C GLN A 129 4.74 13.05 2.91
N GLU A 130 4.85 14.25 2.34
CA GLU A 130 4.91 15.52 3.09
C GLU A 130 3.54 16.20 3.26
N GLN A 131 2.49 15.65 2.64
CA GLN A 131 1.14 16.22 2.61
C GLN A 131 0.23 15.50 3.61
N SER A 132 0.19 16.03 4.83
CA SER A 132 -0.57 15.42 5.94
C SER A 132 -2.09 15.50 5.80
N ASP A 133 -2.59 16.25 4.81
CA ASP A 133 -3.99 16.40 4.45
C ASP A 133 -4.45 15.43 3.35
N ILE A 134 -3.57 14.54 2.87
CA ILE A 134 -3.91 13.45 1.95
C ILE A 134 -4.02 12.13 2.72
N GLY A 135 -5.18 11.48 2.61
CA GLY A 135 -5.43 10.17 3.21
C GLY A 135 -5.26 9.04 2.21
N ILE A 136 -4.55 7.97 2.56
CA ILE A 136 -4.34 6.80 1.70
C ILE A 136 -4.70 5.54 2.48
N ALA A 137 -5.69 4.77 2.04
CA ALA A 137 -6.00 3.47 2.64
C ALA A 137 -6.18 2.40 1.57
N PHE A 138 -5.87 1.15 1.94
CA PHE A 138 -5.88 0.06 1.00
C PHE A 138 -6.33 -1.27 1.59
N ILE A 139 -6.84 -2.15 0.73
CA ILE A 139 -7.29 -3.51 1.05
C ILE A 139 -6.71 -4.48 0.03
N PHE A 140 -6.24 -5.63 0.50
CA PHE A 140 -5.97 -6.79 -0.34
C PHE A 140 -7.03 -7.87 -0.11
N CYS A 141 -8.06 -7.94 -0.97
CA CYS A 141 -9.09 -8.99 -0.86
C CYS A 141 -8.42 -10.37 -1.06
N ASN A 142 -8.77 -11.33 -0.20
CA ASN A 142 -8.24 -12.68 -0.26
C ASN A 142 -9.31 -13.69 0.11
N PHE A 143 -9.70 -14.52 -0.85
CA PHE A 143 -10.74 -15.53 -0.67
C PHE A 143 -10.43 -16.55 0.45
N ARG A 144 -9.15 -16.74 0.80
CA ARG A 144 -8.78 -17.65 1.91
C ARG A 144 -9.05 -17.05 3.28
N ARG A 145 -9.32 -15.74 3.36
CA ARG A 145 -9.56 -14.98 4.59
C ARG A 145 -10.98 -14.43 4.67
N HIS A 146 -11.95 -15.03 3.97
CA HIS A 146 -13.35 -14.56 3.99
C HIS A 146 -13.92 -14.41 5.41
N HIS A 147 -13.55 -15.30 6.33
CA HIS A 147 -13.96 -15.21 7.74
C HIS A 147 -13.38 -14.01 8.52
N GLU A 148 -12.41 -13.30 7.94
CA GLU A 148 -11.76 -12.08 8.46
C GLU A 148 -11.95 -10.90 7.49
N GLN A 149 -12.80 -11.03 6.48
CA GLN A 149 -13.08 -10.02 5.46
C GLN A 149 -14.59 -9.87 5.25
N THR A 150 -15.34 -9.80 6.36
CA THR A 150 -16.74 -9.34 6.33
C THR A 150 -16.80 -7.85 5.95
N LEU A 151 -17.99 -7.33 5.66
CA LEU A 151 -18.17 -5.92 5.37
C LEU A 151 -17.66 -5.03 6.52
N GLU A 152 -17.96 -5.39 7.76
CA GLU A 152 -17.49 -4.69 8.95
C GLU A 152 -15.96 -4.71 9.05
N ASP A 153 -15.33 -5.87 8.81
CA ASP A 153 -13.87 -6.02 8.87
C ASP A 153 -13.17 -5.13 7.82
N LEU A 154 -13.71 -5.08 6.60
CA LEU A 154 -13.19 -4.24 5.50
C LEU A 154 -13.34 -2.75 5.81
N LEU A 155 -14.52 -2.29 6.25
CA LEU A 155 -14.76 -0.89 6.61
C LEU A 155 -13.91 -0.47 7.81
N ALA A 156 -13.78 -1.33 8.83
CA ALA A 156 -12.94 -1.08 9.99
C ALA A 156 -11.46 -0.99 9.61
N ALA A 157 -10.97 -1.80 8.67
CA ALA A 157 -9.58 -1.73 8.20
C ALA A 157 -9.27 -0.42 7.46
N LEU A 158 -10.21 0.10 6.66
CA LEU A 158 -10.07 1.43 6.04
C LEU A 158 -10.11 2.54 7.09
N LEU A 159 -11.07 2.47 8.03
CA LEU A 159 -11.20 3.45 9.10
C LEU A 159 -9.94 3.53 9.95
N LYS A 160 -9.37 2.37 10.33
CA LYS A 160 -8.12 2.29 11.09
C LYS A 160 -6.98 2.98 10.36
N GLN A 161 -6.75 2.65 9.09
CA GLN A 161 -5.67 3.23 8.29
C GLN A 161 -5.77 4.75 8.18
N LEU A 162 -6.97 5.28 7.89
CA LEU A 162 -7.16 6.73 7.79
C LEU A 162 -7.03 7.42 9.15
N THR A 163 -7.58 6.83 10.21
CA THR A 163 -7.46 7.37 11.58
C THR A 163 -6.00 7.44 12.01
N GLN A 164 -5.19 6.42 11.68
CA GLN A 164 -3.76 6.38 11.98
C GLN A 164 -2.95 7.51 11.35
N GLN A 165 -3.37 8.03 10.19
CA GLN A 165 -2.70 9.12 9.48
C GLN A 165 -2.99 10.50 10.07
N GLN A 166 -4.02 10.60 10.91
CA GLN A 166 -4.36 11.83 11.63
C GLN A 166 -3.41 12.04 12.81
N SER A 167 -3.24 13.30 13.23
CA SER A 167 -2.38 13.60 14.40
C SER A 167 -3.02 13.26 15.72
N VAL A 168 -4.35 13.22 15.75
CA VAL A 168 -5.18 12.95 16.92
C VAL A 168 -6.41 12.19 16.44
N VAL A 169 -6.85 11.21 17.23
CA VAL A 169 -8.09 10.49 16.96
C VAL A 169 -9.27 11.44 17.13
N GLN A 170 -10.14 11.49 16.13
CA GLN A 170 -11.24 12.44 16.07
C GLN A 170 -12.36 12.03 17.01
N SER A 171 -13.08 13.03 17.55
CA SER A 171 -14.15 12.80 18.54
C SER A 171 -15.17 11.77 18.08
N GLY A 172 -15.54 11.76 16.79
CA GLY A 172 -16.46 10.76 16.24
C GLY A 172 -15.97 9.31 16.36
N VAL A 173 -14.66 9.07 16.23
CA VAL A 173 -14.06 7.74 16.42
C VAL A 173 -13.95 7.41 17.92
N THR A 174 -13.61 8.40 18.75
CA THR A 174 -13.58 8.26 20.21
C THR A 174 -14.97 7.96 20.79
N GLU A 175 -16.02 8.60 20.28
CA GLU A 175 -17.42 8.33 20.63
C GLU A 175 -17.85 6.93 20.20
N LEU A 176 -17.47 6.52 18.98
CA LEU A 176 -17.71 5.16 18.50
C LEU A 176 -17.08 4.14 19.45
N TYR A 177 -15.81 4.32 19.80
CA TYR A 177 -15.08 3.52 20.77
C TYR A 177 -15.79 3.45 22.13
N ASN A 178 -16.11 4.60 22.72
CA ASN A 178 -16.77 4.68 24.02
C ASN A 178 -18.16 4.02 24.02
N SER A 179 -18.90 4.13 22.91
CA SER A 179 -20.25 3.56 22.79
C SER A 179 -20.26 2.04 22.66
N CYS A 180 -19.24 1.46 22.02
CA CYS A 180 -19.18 0.03 21.70
C CYS A 180 -18.30 -0.76 22.67
N LYS A 181 -17.15 -0.21 23.12
CA LYS A 181 -16.27 -0.88 24.09
C LYS A 181 -16.97 -1.18 25.40
N LYS A 182 -17.79 -0.26 25.92
CA LYS A 182 -18.60 -0.49 27.14
C LYS A 182 -19.56 -1.67 27.03
N LYS A 183 -19.96 -2.05 25.81
CA LYS A 183 -20.89 -3.14 25.53
C LYS A 183 -20.17 -4.44 25.10
N GLY A 184 -18.83 -4.44 25.06
CA GLY A 184 -18.03 -5.57 24.56
C GLY A 184 -18.28 -5.90 23.09
N GLY A 185 -18.91 -5.00 22.32
CA GLY A 185 -19.37 -5.26 20.96
C GLY A 185 -18.51 -4.61 19.89
N ARG A 186 -18.50 -5.18 18.69
CA ARG A 186 -17.96 -4.56 17.48
C ARG A 186 -18.92 -3.47 16.94
N PRO A 187 -18.42 -2.40 16.30
CA PRO A 187 -19.26 -1.46 15.56
C PRO A 187 -20.14 -2.17 14.51
N SER A 188 -21.35 -1.67 14.29
CA SER A 188 -22.18 -2.08 13.14
C SER A 188 -21.68 -1.41 11.86
N VAL A 189 -22.12 -1.93 10.70
CA VAL A 189 -21.82 -1.36 9.38
C VAL A 189 -22.16 0.13 9.33
N GLU A 190 -23.35 0.53 9.77
CA GLU A 190 -23.80 1.94 9.69
C GLU A 190 -22.90 2.88 10.49
N LYS A 191 -22.44 2.43 11.67
CA LYS A 191 -21.51 3.17 12.51
C LYS A 191 -20.13 3.28 11.88
N LEU A 192 -19.63 2.20 11.28
CA LEU A 192 -18.35 2.19 10.57
C LEU A 192 -18.40 3.09 9.34
N SER A 193 -19.44 2.99 8.52
CA SER A 193 -19.65 3.84 7.34
C SER A 193 -19.71 5.32 7.73
N THR A 194 -20.45 5.66 8.80
CA THR A 194 -20.53 7.04 9.30
C THR A 194 -19.16 7.55 9.76
N ALA A 195 -18.45 6.78 10.59
CA ALA A 195 -17.13 7.16 11.07
C ALA A 195 -16.12 7.29 9.91
N LEU A 196 -16.15 6.37 8.95
CA LEU A 196 -15.28 6.38 7.77
C LEU A 196 -15.53 7.61 6.89
N GLN A 197 -16.80 8.00 6.69
CA GLN A 197 -17.16 9.23 5.98
C GLN A 197 -16.63 10.48 6.71
N CYS A 198 -16.83 10.55 8.03
CA CYS A 198 -16.33 11.66 8.84
C CYS A 198 -14.81 11.76 8.77
N VAL A 199 -14.10 10.66 8.94
CA VAL A 199 -12.62 10.63 8.88
C VAL A 199 -12.12 10.98 7.47
N SER A 200 -12.75 10.43 6.42
CA SER A 200 -12.37 10.73 5.03
C SER A 200 -12.56 12.22 4.68
N ALA A 201 -13.57 12.88 5.25
CA ALA A 201 -13.86 14.29 5.02
C ALA A 201 -12.86 15.25 5.70
N LEU A 202 -11.98 14.75 6.56
CA LEU A 202 -10.94 15.55 7.21
C LEU A 202 -9.69 15.70 6.35
N PHE A 203 -9.55 14.87 5.32
CA PHE A 203 -8.51 14.99 4.32
C PHE A 203 -8.99 15.89 3.19
N SER A 204 -8.10 16.70 2.62
CA SER A 204 -8.39 17.43 1.38
C SER A 204 -8.63 16.46 0.23
N ARG A 205 -8.03 15.26 0.30
CA ARG A 205 -8.26 14.17 -0.63
C ARG A 205 -7.98 12.82 0.02
N THR A 206 -8.85 11.86 -0.25
CA THR A 206 -8.66 10.46 0.18
C THR A 206 -8.51 9.56 -1.03
N PHE A 207 -7.52 8.67 -1.02
CA PHE A 207 -7.32 7.59 -1.98
C PHE A 207 -7.65 6.25 -1.32
N LEU A 208 -8.58 5.49 -1.89
CA LEU A 208 -8.89 4.13 -1.47
C LEU A 208 -8.48 3.16 -2.57
N ILE A 209 -7.61 2.20 -2.24
CA ILE A 209 -7.02 1.25 -3.19
C ILE A 209 -7.44 -0.17 -2.80
N ILE A 210 -8.20 -0.84 -3.66
CA ILE A 210 -8.80 -2.15 -3.38
C ILE A 210 -8.28 -3.16 -4.41
N ASP A 211 -7.45 -4.09 -3.95
CA ASP A 211 -6.95 -5.17 -4.78
C ASP A 211 -7.90 -6.35 -4.81
N ALA A 212 -8.09 -6.91 -6.00
CA ALA A 212 -8.76 -8.17 -6.28
C ALA A 212 -10.20 -8.22 -5.72
N LEU A 213 -11.02 -7.21 -6.04
CA LEU A 213 -12.41 -7.08 -5.57
C LEU A 213 -13.26 -8.37 -5.83
N ASP A 214 -12.97 -9.12 -6.89
CA ASP A 214 -13.61 -10.42 -7.15
C ASP A 214 -13.35 -11.49 -6.09
N LYS A 215 -12.31 -11.31 -5.26
CA LYS A 215 -11.93 -12.20 -4.15
C LYS A 215 -12.58 -11.83 -2.83
N CYS A 216 -13.33 -10.74 -2.78
CA CYS A 216 -14.13 -10.42 -1.62
C CYS A 216 -15.39 -11.32 -1.55
N GLN A 217 -15.92 -11.54 -0.34
CA GLN A 217 -16.96 -12.56 -0.10
C GLN A 217 -18.26 -12.21 -0.82
N THR A 218 -18.86 -13.18 -1.51
CA THR A 218 -20.13 -12.99 -2.23
C THR A 218 -21.35 -13.41 -1.44
N THR A 219 -21.19 -14.23 -0.39
CA THR A 219 -22.32 -14.65 0.45
C THR A 219 -22.96 -13.43 1.10
N SER A 220 -24.29 -13.43 1.20
CA SER A 220 -25.08 -12.35 1.78
C SER A 220 -24.87 -10.98 1.10
N GLY A 221 -24.37 -10.95 -0.14
CA GLY A 221 -24.18 -9.70 -0.89
C GLY A 221 -23.02 -8.82 -0.40
N CYS A 222 -22.12 -9.35 0.45
CA CYS A 222 -21.05 -8.58 1.08
C CYS A 222 -20.21 -7.77 0.08
N ARG A 223 -19.81 -8.35 -1.06
CA ARG A 223 -19.07 -7.64 -2.12
C ARG A 223 -19.84 -6.43 -2.67
N ASN A 224 -21.13 -6.59 -2.93
CA ASN A 224 -21.94 -5.52 -3.54
C ASN A 224 -22.20 -4.41 -2.50
N ALA A 225 -22.51 -4.77 -1.26
CA ALA A 225 -22.64 -3.81 -0.17
C ALA A 225 -21.32 -3.05 0.09
N PHE A 226 -20.17 -3.73 0.02
CA PHE A 226 -18.87 -3.07 0.13
C PHE A 226 -18.63 -2.10 -1.04
N LEU A 227 -18.95 -2.51 -2.27
CA LEU A 227 -18.83 -1.64 -3.44
C LEU A 227 -19.73 -0.41 -3.33
N ASP A 228 -20.98 -0.58 -2.88
CA ASP A 228 -21.93 0.51 -2.66
C ASP A 228 -21.40 1.52 -1.64
N GLU A 229 -20.77 1.06 -0.55
CA GLU A 229 -20.13 1.92 0.44
C GLU A 229 -18.94 2.70 -0.15
N MET A 230 -18.11 2.07 -1.00
CA MET A 230 -17.00 2.76 -1.66
C MET A 230 -17.49 3.84 -2.63
N LEU A 231 -18.53 3.55 -3.42
CA LEU A 231 -19.15 4.51 -4.32
C LEU A 231 -19.85 5.64 -3.56
N SER A 232 -20.48 5.35 -2.42
CA SER A 232 -21.04 6.35 -1.51
C SER A 232 -19.98 7.29 -0.95
N LEU A 233 -18.83 6.76 -0.52
CA LEU A 233 -17.68 7.55 -0.07
C LEU A 233 -17.14 8.46 -1.19
N GLN A 234 -16.98 7.93 -2.40
CA GLN A 234 -16.60 8.74 -3.56
C GLN A 234 -17.61 9.87 -3.80
N ALA A 235 -18.90 9.56 -3.80
CA ALA A 235 -19.96 10.52 -4.07
C ALA A 235 -19.99 11.67 -3.04
N ARG A 236 -19.84 11.33 -1.76
CA ARG A 236 -20.04 12.25 -0.61
C ARG A 236 -18.76 12.95 -0.15
N CYS A 237 -17.63 12.28 -0.21
CA CYS A 237 -16.35 12.76 0.33
C CYS A 237 -15.33 13.13 -0.77
N GLY A 238 -15.68 12.94 -2.05
CA GLY A 238 -14.76 13.24 -3.15
C GLY A 238 -13.57 12.29 -3.26
N THR A 239 -13.70 11.10 -2.67
CA THR A 239 -12.65 10.07 -2.62
C THR A 239 -12.27 9.57 -4.01
N ASN A 240 -10.97 9.33 -4.20
CA ASN A 240 -10.43 8.65 -5.37
C ASN A 240 -10.40 7.13 -5.14
N LEU A 241 -11.01 6.35 -6.03
CA LEU A 241 -11.07 4.89 -5.93
C LEU A 241 -10.16 4.25 -6.97
N PHE A 242 -9.28 3.34 -6.55
CA PHE A 242 -8.56 2.44 -7.46
C PHE A 242 -8.97 1.01 -7.14
N MET A 243 -9.46 0.27 -8.11
CA MET A 243 -10.00 -1.08 -7.89
C MET A 243 -9.47 -2.04 -8.94
N THR A 244 -8.92 -3.18 -8.53
CA THR A 244 -8.55 -4.27 -9.44
C THR A 244 -9.51 -5.44 -9.30
N SER A 245 -9.73 -6.17 -10.38
CA SER A 245 -10.56 -7.38 -10.38
C SER A 245 -10.26 -8.25 -11.59
N HIS A 246 -10.65 -9.52 -11.57
CA HIS A 246 -10.96 -10.21 -12.82
C HIS A 246 -12.18 -9.56 -13.50
N PHE A 247 -12.26 -9.69 -14.82
CA PHE A 247 -13.44 -9.23 -15.53
C PHE A 247 -14.65 -10.09 -15.14
N ILE A 248 -15.59 -9.49 -14.41
CA ILE A 248 -16.85 -10.09 -14.00
C ILE A 248 -17.95 -9.11 -14.41
N PRO A 249 -18.94 -9.49 -15.23
CA PRO A 249 -19.95 -8.57 -15.74
C PRO A 249 -20.71 -7.80 -14.65
N GLU A 250 -20.98 -8.44 -13.52
CA GLU A 250 -21.64 -7.81 -12.36
C GLU A 250 -20.79 -6.66 -11.79
N ILE A 251 -19.48 -6.88 -11.57
CA ILE A 251 -18.56 -5.86 -11.06
C ILE A 251 -18.38 -4.75 -12.09
N ALA A 252 -18.22 -5.12 -13.36
CA ALA A 252 -18.05 -4.17 -14.45
C ALA A 252 -19.28 -3.25 -14.56
N GLY A 253 -20.49 -3.83 -14.57
CA GLY A 253 -21.74 -3.07 -14.66
C GLY A 253 -21.93 -2.09 -13.51
N SER A 254 -21.56 -2.46 -12.27
CA SER A 254 -21.57 -1.53 -11.13
C SER A 254 -20.55 -0.39 -11.24
N LEU A 255 -19.52 -0.56 -12.08
CA LEU A 255 -18.42 0.37 -12.28
C LEU A 255 -18.41 1.05 -13.66
N ASP A 256 -19.48 0.92 -14.45
CA ASP A 256 -19.59 1.47 -15.81
C ASP A 256 -19.40 2.99 -15.88
N SER A 257 -19.63 3.70 -14.77
CA SER A 257 -19.41 5.16 -14.66
C SER A 257 -17.95 5.54 -14.42
N GLN A 258 -17.07 4.58 -14.11
CA GLN A 258 -15.67 4.82 -13.77
C GLN A 258 -14.76 4.66 -14.99
N ALA A 259 -13.61 5.33 -14.98
CA ALA A 259 -12.60 5.08 -15.99
C ALA A 259 -12.10 3.63 -15.88
N THR A 260 -11.83 2.98 -17.01
CA THR A 260 -11.36 1.59 -17.05
C THR A 260 -10.00 1.50 -17.74
N LEU A 261 -9.05 0.82 -17.10
CA LEU A 261 -7.72 0.55 -17.64
C LEU A 261 -7.35 -0.92 -17.43
N GLU A 262 -7.34 -1.72 -18.49
CA GLU A 262 -7.03 -3.14 -18.36
C GLU A 262 -5.56 -3.38 -18.01
N ILE A 263 -5.31 -4.14 -16.93
CA ILE A 263 -3.97 -4.57 -16.54
C ILE A 263 -3.59 -5.80 -17.38
N ARG A 264 -2.68 -5.56 -18.31
CA ARG A 264 -2.03 -6.57 -19.14
C ARG A 264 -0.52 -6.54 -18.89
N PRO A 265 0.18 -7.68 -18.97
CA PRO A 265 1.63 -7.68 -19.02
C PRO A 265 2.07 -6.87 -20.24
N SER A 266 2.83 -5.79 -20.05
CA SER A 266 3.46 -5.11 -21.18
C SER A 266 4.61 -5.96 -21.73
N ASP A 267 4.98 -5.78 -23.00
CA ASP A 267 6.12 -6.51 -23.60
C ASP A 267 7.43 -6.26 -22.81
N ASP A 268 7.58 -5.06 -22.24
CA ASP A 268 8.69 -4.72 -21.36
C ASP A 268 8.60 -5.43 -20.00
N ASP A 269 7.41 -5.54 -19.38
CA ASP A 269 7.21 -6.34 -18.16
C ASP A 269 7.52 -7.82 -18.42
N VAL A 270 7.14 -8.36 -19.59
CA VAL A 270 7.44 -9.74 -20.00
C VAL A 270 8.95 -9.92 -20.19
N ARG A 271 9.65 -8.95 -20.77
CA ARG A 271 11.12 -8.97 -20.89
C ARG A 271 11.82 -8.92 -19.54
N ILE A 272 11.39 -8.05 -18.64
CA ILE A 272 11.95 -7.90 -17.29
C ILE A 272 11.70 -9.18 -16.47
N SER A 273 10.48 -9.72 -16.51
CA SER A 273 10.11 -10.95 -15.79
C SER A 273 10.76 -12.23 -16.32
N ARG A 274 11.14 -12.27 -17.60
CA ARG A 274 11.94 -13.36 -18.17
C ARG A 274 13.43 -13.29 -17.79
N TRP A 275 13.89 -12.21 -17.15
CA TRP A 275 15.27 -12.08 -16.72
C TRP A 275 15.48 -12.49 -15.25
N PRO A 276 15.42 -13.81 -14.97
CA PRO A 276 16.37 -14.38 -14.02
C PRO A 276 16.99 -15.66 -14.60
N HIS A 277 18.34 -15.68 -14.75
CA HIS A 277 19.26 -16.81 -15.06
C HIS A 277 20.14 -16.72 -16.33
N VAL A 278 20.66 -15.54 -16.71
CA VAL A 278 21.85 -15.50 -17.61
C VAL A 278 22.95 -14.62 -17.00
N ALA A 279 23.49 -15.03 -15.86
CA ALA A 279 24.72 -14.46 -15.32
C ALA A 279 25.44 -15.43 -14.36
N THR A 280 25.71 -16.66 -14.81
CA THR A 280 26.77 -17.59 -14.36
C THR A 280 26.44 -18.93 -15.02
N THR A 281 27.05 -19.33 -16.12
CA THR A 281 28.36 -20.00 -16.11
C THR A 281 28.93 -19.94 -17.53
N ARG A 282 30.03 -19.20 -17.71
CA ARG A 282 31.02 -19.49 -18.75
C ARG A 282 32.33 -19.72 -18.00
N VAL A 283 32.70 -20.99 -17.89
CA VAL A 283 34.09 -21.43 -17.80
C VAL A 283 34.27 -22.38 -18.96
#